data_AF-A0A0E3NJD3-F1
#
_entry.id   AF-A0A0E3NJD3-F1
#
_cell.length_a   1.000
_cell.length_b   1.000
_cell.length_c   1.000
_cell.angle_alpha   90.00
_cell.angle_beta   90.00
_cell.angle_gamma   90.00
#
_symmetry.space_group_name_H-M   'P 1'
#
loop_
_entity.id
_entity.type
_entity.pdbx_description
1 polymer ?
#
loop_
_entity_poly.entity_id
_entity_poly.type
_entity_poly.pdbx_seq_one_letter_code
_entity_poly.pdbx_strand_id
1 'polypeptide(L)'
;MIPAYLPNPFAAVFGGGKPIDGGRTYKDGKRILGDGKTYRGLFSGIFCGFLAGCIEIWLSMKGFEIMGIEMPAFGPDYASALKVVLALASGALFGDMFKSFFKRRMGLKRGASLPLVDQLDFVVGAWVFTYLAAPEWFVSNFTTGIILTVLIMTPLLHLTTNIIGYIIGVKKEPW
;
A
#
# COMPACT_ATOMS: atom_id res chain seq x y z
N MET A 1 0.49 2.64 -9.79
CA MET A 1 0.58 2.60 -8.30
C MET A 1 -0.77 2.41 -7.61
N ILE A 2 -1.92 2.60 -8.28
CA ILE A 2 -3.25 2.43 -7.67
C ILE A 2 -3.44 1.07 -6.97
N PRO A 3 -2.98 -0.08 -7.50
CA PRO A 3 -3.11 -1.37 -6.83
C PRO A 3 -2.37 -1.44 -5.49
N ALA A 4 -1.38 -0.58 -5.27
CA ALA A 4 -0.64 -0.44 -4.02
C ALA A 4 -1.20 0.67 -3.09
N TYR A 5 -1.91 1.68 -3.62
CA TYR A 5 -2.50 2.75 -2.81
C TYR A 5 -3.80 2.33 -2.10
N LEU A 6 -4.58 1.44 -2.72
CA LEU A 6 -5.89 1.02 -2.23
C LEU A 6 -5.89 -0.02 -1.09
N PRO A 7 -4.93 -0.97 -0.99
CA PRO A 7 -4.95 -2.00 0.04
C PRO A 7 -5.05 -1.45 1.47
N ASN A 8 -4.28 -0.41 1.82
CA ASN A 8 -4.25 0.14 3.17
C ASN A 8 -5.60 0.73 3.62
N PRO A 9 -6.24 1.64 2.85
CA PRO A 9 -7.59 2.11 3.14
C PRO A 9 -8.62 0.98 3.26
N PHE A 10 -8.61 0.02 2.32
CA PHE A 10 -9.56 -1.09 2.36
C PHE A 10 -9.33 -2.04 3.54
N ALA A 11 -8.08 -2.29 3.92
CA ALA A 11 -7.75 -3.04 5.13
C ALA A 11 -8.24 -2.32 6.40
N ALA A 12 -8.26 -0.98 6.41
CA ALA A 12 -8.81 -0.20 7.52
C ALA A 12 -10.35 -0.27 7.58
N VAL A 13 -11.03 -0.26 6.43
CA VAL A 13 -12.51 -0.31 6.35
C VAL A 13 -13.06 -1.71 6.61
N PHE A 14 -12.49 -2.73 5.96
CA PHE A 14 -12.99 -4.12 6.01
C PHE A 14 -12.26 -5.01 7.01
N GLY A 15 -11.24 -4.47 7.68
CA GLY A 15 -10.43 -5.18 8.65
C GLY A 15 -11.10 -5.40 10.00
N GLY A 16 -10.28 -5.42 11.06
CA GLY A 16 -10.71 -5.80 12.40
C GLY A 16 -10.71 -7.31 12.64
N GLY A 17 -11.26 -7.74 13.78
CA GLY A 17 -11.21 -9.13 14.22
C GLY A 17 -9.84 -9.54 14.78
N LYS A 18 -9.47 -10.82 14.60
CA LYS A 18 -8.26 -11.41 15.20
C LYS A 18 -6.98 -10.76 14.67
N PRO A 19 -6.11 -10.21 15.55
CA PRO A 19 -4.79 -9.71 15.17
C PRO A 19 -3.90 -10.84 14.62
N ILE A 20 -3.07 -10.52 13.63
CA ILE A 20 -2.12 -11.44 13.00
C ILE A 20 -1.09 -11.95 14.02
N ASP A 21 -0.63 -11.07 14.92
CA ASP A 21 0.30 -11.48 15.97
C ASP A 21 -0.37 -12.29 17.10
N GLY A 22 -1.70 -12.38 17.13
CA GLY A 22 -2.46 -13.10 18.15
C GLY A 22 -2.24 -12.57 19.58
N GLY A 23 -1.84 -11.32 19.74
CA GLY A 23 -1.52 -10.75 21.05
C GLY A 23 -0.09 -11.01 21.51
N ARG A 24 0.72 -11.75 20.73
CA ARG A 24 2.09 -12.11 21.10
C ARG A 24 3.00 -10.90 21.21
N THR A 25 3.95 -11.00 22.14
CA THR A 25 5.03 -10.06 22.34
C THR A 25 6.34 -10.60 21.76
N TYR A 26 7.23 -9.70 21.39
CA TYR A 26 8.60 -10.04 20.98
C TYR A 26 9.52 -10.07 22.20
N LYS A 27 10.80 -10.41 22.02
CA LYS A 27 11.80 -10.53 23.11
C LYS A 27 11.96 -9.25 23.95
N ASP A 28 11.57 -8.10 23.41
CA ASP A 28 11.59 -6.80 24.07
C ASP A 28 10.35 -6.50 24.92
N GLY A 29 9.44 -7.47 25.10
CA GLY A 29 8.19 -7.32 25.85
C GLY A 29 7.09 -6.53 25.12
N LYS A 30 7.36 -6.00 23.92
CA LYS A 30 6.40 -5.22 23.14
C LYS A 30 5.68 -6.11 22.14
N ARG A 31 4.46 -5.74 21.73
CA ARG A 31 3.69 -6.47 20.70
C ARG A 31 4.50 -6.67 19.41
N ILE A 32 4.30 -7.78 18.70
CA ILE A 32 5.03 -8.02 17.44
C ILE A 32 4.58 -7.00 16.38
N LEU A 33 3.27 -6.85 16.16
CA LEU A 33 2.68 -5.92 15.19
C LEU A 33 1.74 -4.92 15.88
N GLY A 34 0.86 -5.42 16.75
CA GLY A 34 -0.24 -4.69 17.39
C GLY A 34 -1.60 -4.97 16.75
N ASP A 35 -2.67 -4.58 17.46
CA ASP A 35 -4.06 -4.95 17.13
C ASP A 35 -4.60 -4.38 15.81
N GLY A 36 -3.86 -3.47 15.17
CA GLY A 36 -4.24 -2.88 13.88
C GLY A 36 -3.96 -3.78 12.68
N LYS A 37 -3.17 -4.85 12.84
CA LYS A 37 -2.85 -5.78 11.75
C LYS A 37 -3.64 -7.06 11.92
N THR A 38 -4.72 -7.22 11.16
CA THR A 38 -5.63 -8.37 11.28
C THR A 38 -5.67 -9.18 10.00
N TYR A 39 -5.99 -10.48 10.11
CA TYR A 39 -6.11 -11.35 8.94
C TYR A 39 -7.18 -10.85 7.97
N ARG A 40 -8.33 -10.41 8.49
CA ARG A 40 -9.40 -9.82 7.67
C ARG A 40 -8.91 -8.61 6.90
N GLY A 41 -8.17 -7.70 7.55
CA GLY A 41 -7.61 -6.52 6.91
C GLY A 41 -6.61 -6.89 5.82
N LEU A 42 -5.72 -7.87 6.09
CA LEU A 42 -4.75 -8.35 5.11
C LEU A 42 -5.42 -8.92 3.85
N PHE A 43 -6.34 -9.86 4.01
CA PHE A 43 -6.98 -10.51 2.86
C PHE A 43 -7.91 -9.57 2.09
N SER A 44 -8.73 -8.76 2.79
CA SER A 44 -9.62 -7.81 2.13
C SER A 44 -8.86 -6.70 1.41
N GLY A 45 -7.81 -6.15 2.03
CA GLY A 45 -6.98 -5.12 1.40
C GLY A 45 -6.24 -5.63 0.16
N ILE A 46 -5.62 -6.82 0.23
CA ILE A 46 -4.99 -7.46 -0.95
C ILE A 46 -6.02 -7.69 -2.04
N PHE A 47 -7.19 -8.25 -1.69
CA PHE A 47 -8.24 -8.53 -2.66
C PHE A 47 -8.74 -7.26 -3.36
N CYS A 48 -9.02 -6.19 -2.61
CA CYS A 48 -9.48 -4.92 -3.18
C CYS A 48 -8.40 -4.25 -4.05
N GLY A 49 -7.14 -4.26 -3.62
CA GLY A 49 -6.04 -3.72 -4.43
C GLY A 49 -5.79 -4.52 -5.71
N PHE A 50 -5.84 -5.85 -5.62
CA PHE A 50 -5.75 -6.74 -6.77
C PHE A 50 -6.91 -6.52 -7.74
N LEU A 51 -8.15 -6.42 -7.23
CA LEU A 51 -9.33 -6.14 -8.05
C LEU A 51 -9.21 -4.81 -8.79
N ALA A 52 -8.71 -3.76 -8.12
CA ALA A 52 -8.46 -2.48 -8.76
C ALA A 52 -7.42 -2.60 -9.89
N GLY A 53 -6.35 -3.37 -9.68
CA GLY A 53 -5.38 -3.67 -10.74
C GLY A 53 -5.98 -4.46 -11.91
N CYS A 54 -6.87 -5.43 -11.64
CA CYS A 54 -7.59 -6.14 -12.69
C CYS A 54 -8.49 -5.19 -13.51
N ILE A 55 -9.12 -4.21 -12.86
CA ILE A 55 -9.90 -3.16 -13.55
C ILE A 55 -8.98 -2.29 -14.40
N GLU A 56 -7.82 -1.88 -13.90
CA GLU A 56 -6.84 -1.11 -14.69
C GLU A 56 -6.35 -1.90 -15.92
N ILE A 57 -6.07 -3.19 -15.76
CA ILE A 57 -5.70 -4.08 -16.88
C ILE A 57 -6.83 -4.13 -17.90
N TRP A 58 -8.07 -4.33 -17.46
CA TRP A 58 -9.23 -4.38 -18.35
C TRP A 58 -9.44 -3.07 -19.10
N LEU A 59 -9.29 -1.92 -18.44
CA LEU A 59 -9.37 -0.59 -19.06
C LEU A 59 -8.25 -0.38 -20.09
N SER A 60 -7.02 -0.76 -19.75
CA SER A 60 -5.86 -0.70 -20.67
C SER A 60 -6.11 -1.54 -21.93
N MET A 61 -6.62 -2.77 -21.79
CA MET A 61 -6.98 -3.62 -22.93
C MET A 61 -8.09 -3.06 -23.82
N LYS A 62 -8.90 -2.14 -23.31
CA LYS A 62 -9.95 -1.45 -24.08
C LYS A 62 -9.45 -0.17 -24.77
N GLY A 63 -8.16 0.16 -24.63
CA GLY A 63 -7.62 1.42 -25.13
C GLY A 63 -8.19 2.62 -24.40
N PHE A 64 -8.56 2.46 -23.12
CA PHE A 64 -9.02 3.58 -22.32
C PHE A 64 -7.85 4.54 -22.05
N GLU A 65 -8.11 5.82 -22.20
CA GLU A 65 -7.15 6.90 -21.99
C GLU A 65 -7.77 7.99 -21.13
N ILE A 66 -6.95 8.64 -20.31
CA ILE A 66 -7.35 9.80 -19.50
C ILE A 66 -6.58 11.01 -19.99
N MET A 67 -7.26 11.98 -20.58
CA MET A 67 -6.64 13.21 -21.11
C MET A 67 -5.49 12.93 -22.11
N GLY A 68 -5.63 11.88 -22.93
CA GLY A 68 -4.60 11.44 -23.88
C GLY A 68 -3.44 10.65 -23.26
N ILE A 69 -3.57 10.22 -22.00
CA ILE A 69 -2.61 9.36 -21.33
C ILE A 69 -3.18 7.94 -21.27
N GLU A 70 -2.47 7.00 -21.88
CA GLU A 70 -2.81 5.57 -21.86
C GLU A 70 -2.75 4.99 -20.45
N MET A 71 -3.64 4.04 -20.18
CA MET A 71 -3.60 3.26 -18.94
C MET A 71 -2.33 2.40 -18.87
N PRO A 72 -1.71 2.26 -17.69
CA PRO A 72 -0.45 1.54 -17.54
C PRO A 72 -0.59 0.05 -17.90
N ALA A 73 0.37 -0.46 -18.66
CA ALA A 73 0.51 -1.89 -18.91
C ALA A 73 1.33 -2.55 -17.80
N PHE A 74 0.78 -3.60 -17.18
CA PHE A 74 1.41 -4.30 -16.05
C PHE A 74 2.26 -5.52 -16.45
N GLY A 75 2.54 -5.70 -17.74
CA GLY A 75 3.32 -6.82 -18.26
C GLY A 75 3.10 -7.02 -19.75
N PRO A 76 3.91 -7.89 -20.41
CA PRO A 76 3.76 -8.19 -21.82
C PRO A 76 2.52 -9.04 -22.14
N ASP A 77 1.99 -9.74 -21.12
CA ASP A 77 0.85 -10.62 -21.23
C ASP A 77 -0.03 -10.54 -19.98
N TYR A 78 -1.25 -11.09 -20.09
CA TYR A 78 -2.25 -11.05 -19.01
C TYR A 78 -1.77 -11.74 -17.72
N ALA A 79 -1.07 -12.87 -17.81
CA ALA A 79 -0.59 -13.58 -16.63
C ALA A 79 0.51 -12.78 -15.90
N SER A 80 1.42 -12.17 -16.65
CA SER A 80 2.43 -11.25 -16.10
C SER A 80 1.79 -10.02 -15.46
N ALA A 81 0.77 -9.46 -16.11
CA ALA A 81 0.01 -8.33 -15.56
C ALA A 81 -0.65 -8.67 -14.21
N LEU A 82 -1.32 -9.82 -14.11
CA LEU A 82 -1.90 -10.29 -12.84
C LEU A 82 -0.86 -10.48 -11.74
N LYS A 83 0.32 -11.02 -12.07
CA LYS A 83 1.42 -11.16 -11.09
C LYS A 83 1.86 -9.81 -10.55
N VAL A 84 2.03 -8.81 -11.42
CA VAL A 84 2.49 -7.47 -11.02
C VAL A 84 1.46 -6.77 -10.12
N VAL A 85 0.17 -6.78 -10.49
CA VAL A 85 -0.86 -6.11 -9.66
C VAL A 85 -1.07 -6.82 -8.33
N LEU A 86 -0.93 -8.15 -8.28
CA LEU A 86 -0.96 -8.90 -7.03
C LEU A 86 0.26 -8.59 -6.15
N ALA A 87 1.45 -8.49 -6.76
CA ALA A 87 2.68 -8.13 -6.05
C ALA A 87 2.61 -6.71 -5.48
N LEU A 88 2.09 -5.75 -6.23
CA LEU A 88 1.85 -4.37 -5.76
C LEU A 88 0.90 -4.36 -4.55
N ALA A 89 -0.25 -5.02 -4.65
CA ALA A 89 -1.26 -5.04 -3.60
C ALA A 89 -0.77 -5.74 -2.32
N SER A 90 -0.11 -6.88 -2.49
CA SER A 90 0.48 -7.65 -1.38
C SER A 90 1.61 -6.89 -0.73
N GLY A 91 2.57 -6.42 -1.52
CA GLY A 91 3.74 -5.69 -1.04
C GLY A 91 3.36 -4.45 -0.24
N ALA A 92 2.31 -3.73 -0.62
CA ALA A 92 1.81 -2.59 0.14
C ALA A 92 1.45 -2.95 1.60
N LEU A 93 0.64 -4.00 1.81
CA LEU A 93 0.26 -4.41 3.16
C LEU A 93 1.40 -5.05 3.94
N PHE A 94 2.28 -5.82 3.27
CA PHE A 94 3.46 -6.36 3.92
C PHE A 94 4.45 -5.26 4.34
N GLY A 95 4.62 -4.21 3.53
CA GLY A 95 5.40 -3.02 3.88
C GLY A 95 4.86 -2.31 5.13
N ASP A 96 3.55 -2.08 5.20
CA ASP A 96 2.91 -1.45 6.35
C ASP A 96 2.93 -2.34 7.62
N MET A 97 2.85 -3.67 7.47
CA MET A 97 3.12 -4.61 8.56
C MET A 97 4.57 -4.55 9.03
N PHE A 98 5.53 -4.52 8.10
CA PHE A 98 6.95 -4.41 8.41
C PHE A 98 7.23 -3.13 9.19
N LYS A 99 6.78 -1.97 8.71
CA LYS A 99 6.85 -0.72 9.46
C LYS A 99 6.20 -0.82 10.83
N SER A 100 5.05 -1.48 10.94
CA SER A 100 4.38 -1.65 12.23
C SER A 100 5.21 -2.47 13.21
N PHE A 101 5.91 -3.51 12.74
CA PHE A 101 6.90 -4.24 13.53
C PHE A 101 7.99 -3.30 14.07
N PHE A 102 8.63 -2.50 13.21
CA PHE A 102 9.69 -1.57 13.63
C PHE A 102 9.19 -0.50 14.61
N LYS A 103 7.99 0.05 14.38
CA LYS A 103 7.38 0.99 15.34
C LYS A 103 7.21 0.36 16.72
N ARG A 104 6.87 -0.93 16.81
CA ARG A 104 6.85 -1.63 18.11
C ARG A 104 8.25 -1.73 18.70
N ARG A 105 9.28 -2.09 17.93
CA ARG A 105 10.67 -2.15 18.42
C ARG A 105 11.15 -0.80 18.98
N MET A 106 10.77 0.31 18.33
CA MET A 106 11.04 1.68 18.79
C MET A 106 10.25 2.10 20.04
N GLY A 107 9.33 1.27 20.55
CA GLY A 107 8.50 1.63 21.72
C GLY A 107 7.27 2.47 21.39
N LEU A 108 7.01 2.74 20.11
CA LEU A 108 5.86 3.50 19.70
C LEU A 108 4.59 2.66 19.87
N LYS A 109 3.60 3.23 20.58
CA LYS A 109 2.27 2.61 20.75
C LYS A 109 1.54 2.52 19.40
N ARG A 110 0.49 1.70 19.33
CA ARG A 110 -0.41 1.68 18.16
C ARG A 110 -0.95 3.08 17.93
N GLY A 111 -0.98 3.52 16.68
CA GLY A 111 -1.49 4.84 16.28
C GLY A 111 -0.53 6.00 16.50
N ALA A 112 0.60 5.82 17.18
CA ALA A 112 1.65 6.84 17.22
C ALA A 112 2.14 7.12 15.80
N SER A 113 2.31 8.39 15.44
CA SER A 113 2.81 8.80 14.13
C SER A 113 4.31 8.59 14.01
N LEU A 114 4.76 8.27 12.81
CA LEU A 114 6.16 8.27 12.39
C LEU A 114 6.20 8.92 11.00
N PRO A 115 6.27 10.27 10.93
CA PRO A 115 6.22 11.01 9.67
C PRO A 115 7.26 10.53 8.66
N LEU A 116 6.94 10.72 7.38
CA LEU A 116 7.60 10.17 6.19
C LEU A 116 7.53 8.64 6.07
N VAL A 117 7.83 7.92 7.14
CA VAL A 117 7.81 6.45 7.15
C VAL A 117 6.38 5.93 7.03
N ASP A 118 5.41 6.54 7.73
CA ASP A 118 4.00 6.14 7.63
C ASP A 118 3.35 6.43 6.26
N GLN A 119 3.99 7.27 5.42
CA GLN A 119 3.52 7.56 4.06
C GLN A 119 4.24 6.74 2.99
N LEU A 120 5.46 6.25 3.24
CA LEU A 120 6.29 5.59 2.22
C LEU A 120 6.52 4.09 2.47
N ASP A 121 6.20 3.59 3.65
CA ASP A 121 6.30 2.16 4.03
C ASP A 121 5.65 1.22 3.01
N PHE A 122 4.41 1.49 2.60
CA PHE A 122 3.68 0.63 1.68
C PHE A 122 4.20 0.78 0.25
N VAL A 123 4.70 1.96 -0.12
CA VAL A 123 5.35 2.19 -1.42
C VAL A 123 6.59 1.31 -1.52
N VAL A 124 7.45 1.35 -0.50
CA VAL A 124 8.67 0.52 -0.45
C VAL A 124 8.32 -0.96 -0.46
N GLY A 125 7.31 -1.38 0.32
CA GLY A 125 6.86 -2.77 0.33
C GLY A 125 6.35 -3.23 -1.05
N ALA A 126 5.54 -2.40 -1.72
CA ALA A 126 5.04 -2.67 -3.07
C ALA A 126 6.20 -2.80 -4.06
N TRP A 127 7.16 -1.88 -4.04
CA TRP A 127 8.33 -1.92 -4.92
C TRP A 127 9.19 -3.17 -4.71
N VAL A 128 9.47 -3.54 -3.46
CA VAL A 128 10.24 -4.76 -3.16
C VAL A 128 9.52 -6.00 -3.72
N PHE A 129 8.22 -6.15 -3.46
CA PHE A 129 7.48 -7.32 -3.94
C PHE A 129 7.38 -7.35 -5.46
N THR A 130 7.13 -6.20 -6.09
CA THR A 130 7.05 -6.11 -7.56
C THR A 130 8.40 -6.37 -8.21
N TYR A 131 9.50 -5.87 -7.65
CA TYR A 131 10.85 -6.19 -8.13
C TYR A 131 11.17 -7.68 -8.03
N LEU A 132 10.78 -8.33 -6.92
CA LEU A 132 10.96 -9.78 -6.74
C LEU A 132 10.08 -10.60 -7.70
N ALA A 133 8.87 -10.14 -8.01
CA ALA A 133 7.93 -10.86 -8.86
C ALA A 133 8.15 -10.65 -10.36
N ALA A 134 8.58 -9.44 -10.77
CA ALA A 134 8.72 -9.02 -12.16
C ALA A 134 9.84 -7.97 -12.29
N PRO A 135 11.12 -8.36 -12.15
CA PRO A 135 12.25 -7.43 -12.10
C PRO A 135 12.40 -6.59 -13.37
N GLU A 136 12.27 -7.20 -14.55
CA GLU A 136 12.40 -6.50 -15.85
C GLU A 136 11.29 -5.45 -16.04
N TRP A 137 10.06 -5.80 -15.68
CA TRP A 137 8.94 -4.87 -15.72
C TRP A 137 9.13 -3.72 -14.72
N PHE A 138 9.60 -4.04 -13.51
CA PHE A 138 9.86 -3.03 -12.48
C PHE A 138 10.91 -2.01 -12.94
N VAL A 139 12.06 -2.48 -13.43
CA VAL A 139 13.17 -1.60 -13.85
C VAL A 139 12.79 -0.74 -15.06
N SER A 140 11.99 -1.27 -15.99
CA SER A 140 11.54 -0.51 -17.17
C SER A 140 10.48 0.55 -16.84
N ASN A 141 9.62 0.30 -15.85
CA ASN A 141 8.51 1.19 -15.50
C ASN A 141 8.81 2.16 -14.35
N PHE A 142 9.65 1.79 -13.39
CA PHE A 142 10.03 2.68 -12.29
C PHE A 142 11.33 3.42 -12.62
N THR A 143 11.27 4.26 -13.65
CA THR A 143 12.36 5.19 -13.99
C THR A 143 12.63 6.17 -12.84
N THR A 144 13.80 6.81 -12.84
CA THR A 144 14.15 7.81 -11.82
C THR A 144 13.08 8.89 -11.67
N GLY A 145 12.50 9.38 -12.79
CA GLY A 145 11.43 10.36 -12.76
C GLY A 145 10.16 9.85 -12.10
N ILE A 146 9.76 8.62 -12.38
CA ILE A 146 8.57 7.99 -11.79
C ILE A 146 8.79 7.73 -10.30
N ILE A 147 9.96 7.23 -9.90
CA ILE A 147 10.33 7.03 -8.50
C ILE A 147 10.25 8.36 -7.74
N LEU A 148 10.90 9.42 -8.23
CA LEU A 148 10.86 10.74 -7.60
C LEU A 148 9.43 11.28 -7.51
N THR A 149 8.64 11.12 -8.58
CA THR A 149 7.24 11.53 -8.61
C THR A 149 6.44 10.81 -7.53
N VAL A 150 6.58 9.49 -7.38
CA VAL A 150 5.89 8.72 -6.34
C VAL A 150 6.34 9.15 -4.94
N LEU A 151 7.64 9.36 -4.72
CA LEU A 151 8.17 9.78 -3.41
C LEU A 151 7.69 11.17 -2.99
N ILE A 152 7.45 12.08 -3.94
CA ILE A 152 6.93 13.43 -3.67
C ILE A 152 5.40 13.42 -3.57
N MET A 153 4.73 12.78 -4.52
CA MET A 153 3.27 12.80 -4.60
C MET A 153 2.63 11.99 -3.49
N THR A 154 3.24 10.91 -3.00
CA THR A 154 2.64 10.08 -1.95
C THR A 154 2.43 10.86 -0.65
N PRO A 155 3.45 11.52 -0.05
CA PRO A 155 3.25 12.38 1.11
C PRO A 155 2.25 13.52 0.87
N LEU A 156 2.25 14.12 -0.32
CA LEU A 156 1.30 15.19 -0.67
C LEU A 156 -0.15 14.69 -0.71
N LEU A 157 -0.39 13.51 -1.29
CA LEU A 157 -1.71 12.86 -1.32
C LEU A 157 -2.16 12.51 0.10
N HIS A 158 -1.26 12.01 0.95
CA HIS A 158 -1.56 11.75 2.36
C HIS A 158 -1.94 13.02 3.11
N LEU A 159 -1.18 14.10 2.94
CA LEU A 159 -1.51 15.40 3.55
C LEU A 159 -2.87 15.91 3.08
N THR A 160 -3.11 15.88 1.77
CA THR A 160 -4.37 16.36 1.17
C THR A 160 -5.57 15.57 1.69
N THR A 161 -5.46 14.24 1.76
CA THR A 161 -6.55 13.39 2.27
C THR A 161 -6.78 13.59 3.78
N ASN A 162 -5.73 13.83 4.57
CA ASN A 162 -5.87 14.19 5.99
C ASN A 162 -6.52 15.58 6.18
N ILE A 163 -6.14 16.59 5.39
CA ILE A 163 -6.77 17.93 5.41
C ILE A 163 -8.26 17.83 5.07
N ILE A 164 -8.62 17.12 3.99
CA ILE A 164 -10.03 16.92 3.63
C ILE A 164 -10.75 16.22 4.78
N GLY A 165 -10.17 15.15 5.32
CA GLY A 165 -10.70 14.40 6.46
C GLY A 165 -10.94 15.28 7.70
N TYR A 166 -10.06 16.26 7.94
CA TYR A 166 -10.19 17.22 9.04
C TYR A 166 -11.31 18.23 8.77
N ILE A 167 -11.39 18.79 7.56
CA ILE A 167 -12.44 19.75 7.16
C ILE A 167 -13.83 19.13 7.27
N ILE A 168 -13.99 17.85 6.90
CA ILE A 168 -15.28 17.13 7.01
C ILE A 168 -15.54 16.54 8.41
N GLY A 169 -14.65 16.78 9.38
CA GLY A 169 -14.81 16.34 10.77
C GLY A 169 -14.55 14.85 11.03
N VAL A 170 -14.04 14.09 10.06
CA VAL A 170 -13.69 12.66 10.20
C VAL A 170 -12.35 12.48 10.93
N LYS A 171 -11.42 13.43 10.76
CA LYS A 171 -10.11 13.45 11.42
C LYS A 171 -10.07 14.57 12.46
N LYS A 172 -9.37 14.31 13.57
CA LYS A 172 -9.15 15.29 14.64
C LYS A 172 -8.04 16.29 14.34
N GLU A 173 -7.12 15.94 13.43
CA GLU A 173 -5.94 16.70 13.08
C GLU A 173 -5.74 16.68 11.55
N PRO A 174 -5.23 17.77 10.95
CA PRO A 174 -5.05 17.90 9.50
C PRO A 174 -3.76 17.27 8.94
N TRP A 175 -2.87 16.73 9.78
CA TRP A 175 -1.58 16.15 9.38
C TRP A 175 -1.55 14.62 9.46
#